data_AF-A0A0Q5X9R9-F1
#
_entry.id   AF-A0A0Q5X9R9-F1
#
_cell.length_a   1.000
_cell.length_b   1.000
_cell.length_c   1.000
_cell.angle_alpha   90.00
_cell.angle_beta   90.00
_cell.angle_gamma   90.00
#
_symmetry.space_group_name_H-M   'P 1'
#
loop_
_entity.id
_entity.type
_entity.pdbx_description
1 polymer ?
#
loop_
_entity_poly.entity_id
_entity_poly.type
_entity_poly.pdbx_seq_one_letter_code
_entity_poly.pdbx_strand_id
1 'polypeptide(L)'
;MFVRQLIGREAGNIITLPFVAATSSLAMGTCAPVTDEEIAEAGLIEVKEFQHPSPEEMPRGLRAVPSLGGGFDVVDDGGVILNEGFLPNLPAARSFATDLIASQSTTAALDVEAEVETDVVSPPPIDFDKLTRKELEALAADRDVDVSGARTKDDVIAALQAADQAGLQATSGAQA
;
A
#
# COMPACT_ATOMS: atom_id res chain seq x y z
N MET A 1 -21.68 2.83 2.79
CA MET A 1 -22.53 2.45 1.64
C MET A 1 -22.57 3.61 0.66
N PHE A 2 -22.40 3.34 -0.63
CA PHE A 2 -22.46 4.38 -1.66
C PHE A 2 -23.87 4.48 -2.24
N VAL A 3 -24.37 5.70 -2.40
CA VAL A 3 -25.66 5.98 -3.05
C VAL A 3 -25.53 7.21 -3.94
N ARG A 4 -26.33 7.27 -5.01
CA ARG A 4 -26.41 8.44 -5.88
C ARG A 4 -27.54 9.31 -5.40
N GLN A 5 -27.22 10.55 -5.02
CA GLN A 5 -28.22 11.50 -4.56
C GLN A 5 -29.06 12.01 -5.74
N LEU A 6 -30.38 11.97 -5.63
CA LEU A 6 -31.29 12.38 -6.72
C LEU A 6 -31.81 13.81 -6.56
N ILE A 7 -31.69 14.38 -5.35
CA ILE A 7 -32.26 15.68 -5.00
C ILE A 7 -31.29 16.51 -4.16
N GLY A 8 -31.37 17.84 -4.27
CA GLY A 8 -30.55 18.77 -3.46
C GLY A 8 -29.28 19.24 -4.17
N ARG A 9 -28.34 19.81 -3.41
CA ARG A 9 -27.13 20.45 -3.94
C ARG A 9 -26.15 19.48 -4.60
N GLU A 10 -26.12 18.25 -4.12
CA GLU A 10 -25.26 17.16 -4.60
C GLU A 10 -26.01 16.19 -5.53
N ALA A 11 -27.13 16.63 -6.14
CA ALA A 11 -27.89 15.78 -7.04
C ALA A 11 -27.03 15.33 -8.24
N GLY A 12 -26.98 14.02 -8.49
CA GLY A 12 -26.13 13.40 -9.49
C GLY A 12 -24.80 12.85 -8.94
N ASN A 13 -24.37 13.30 -7.76
CA ASN A 13 -23.12 12.84 -7.16
C ASN A 13 -23.31 11.55 -6.36
N ILE A 14 -22.25 10.75 -6.35
CA ILE A 14 -22.15 9.55 -5.51
C ILE A 14 -21.60 9.97 -4.16
N ILE A 15 -22.36 9.70 -3.10
CA ILE A 15 -22.01 10.06 -1.73
C ILE A 15 -21.90 8.81 -0.87
N THR A 16 -21.01 8.88 0.12
CA THR A 16 -20.87 7.83 1.13
C THR A 16 -21.81 8.12 2.28
N LEU A 17 -22.75 7.21 2.54
CA LEU A 17 -23.65 7.27 3.69
C LEU A 17 -23.47 6.05 4.61
N PRO A 18 -23.69 6.22 5.93
CA PRO A 18 -23.87 5.09 6.84
C PRO A 18 -25.04 4.21 6.37
N PHE A 19 -24.94 2.89 6.56
CA PHE A 19 -25.93 1.92 6.06
C PHE A 19 -27.39 2.26 6.45
N VAL A 20 -27.61 2.70 7.68
CA VAL A 20 -28.94 3.07 8.20
C VAL A 20 -29.50 4.29 7.45
N ALA A 21 -28.67 5.30 7.20
CA ALA A 21 -29.06 6.49 6.47
C ALA A 21 -29.32 6.17 4.98
N ALA A 22 -28.43 5.41 4.35
CA ALA A 22 -28.57 4.99 2.96
C ALA A 22 -29.89 4.22 2.73
N THR A 23 -30.22 3.27 3.60
CA THR A 23 -31.45 2.47 3.51
C THR A 23 -32.70 3.35 3.61
N SER A 24 -32.72 4.32 4.53
CA SER A 24 -33.83 5.26 4.67
C SER A 24 -33.94 6.18 3.45
N SER A 25 -32.83 6.72 2.95
CA SER A 25 -32.82 7.61 1.79
C SER A 25 -33.25 6.93 0.49
N LEU A 26 -32.92 5.64 0.33
CA LEU A 26 -33.41 4.79 -0.77
C LEU A 26 -34.92 4.55 -0.65
N ALA A 27 -35.42 4.22 0.55
CA ALA A 27 -36.85 4.00 0.79
C ALA A 27 -37.68 5.27 0.55
N MET A 28 -37.13 6.44 0.85
CA MET A 28 -37.77 7.74 0.59
C MET A 28 -37.64 8.21 -0.87
N GLY A 29 -36.93 7.46 -1.73
CA GLY A 29 -36.72 7.82 -3.14
C GLY A 29 -35.82 9.05 -3.36
N THR A 30 -35.07 9.46 -2.33
CA THR A 30 -34.15 10.60 -2.40
C THR A 30 -32.77 10.23 -2.95
N CYS A 31 -32.47 8.92 -2.96
CA CYS A 31 -31.24 8.35 -3.47
C CYS A 31 -31.56 7.13 -4.36
N ALA A 32 -30.61 6.75 -5.22
CA ALA A 32 -30.63 5.52 -6.01
C ALA A 32 -29.45 4.60 -5.64
N PRO A 33 -29.60 3.26 -5.78
CA PRO A 33 -28.47 2.35 -5.67
C PRO A 33 -27.47 2.65 -6.78
N VAL A 34 -26.20 2.43 -6.48
CA VAL A 34 -25.07 2.70 -7.38
C VAL A 34 -24.34 1.40 -7.61
N THR A 35 -23.87 1.21 -8.84
CA THR A 35 -23.08 0.04 -9.24
C THR A 35 -21.61 0.20 -8.87
N ASP A 36 -20.88 -0.91 -8.76
CA ASP A 36 -19.45 -0.88 -8.43
C ASP A 36 -18.65 -0.16 -9.52
N GLU A 37 -19.08 -0.23 -10.78
CA GLU A 37 -18.49 0.53 -11.89
C GLU A 37 -18.64 2.05 -11.71
N GLU A 38 -19.83 2.53 -11.33
CA GLU A 38 -20.09 3.95 -11.06
C GLU A 38 -19.29 4.46 -9.85
N ILE A 39 -19.08 3.63 -8.83
CA ILE A 39 -18.27 3.96 -7.64
C ILE A 39 -16.79 4.11 -8.02
N ALA A 40 -16.28 3.19 -8.85
CA ALA A 40 -14.91 3.22 -9.34
C ALA A 40 -14.64 4.44 -10.24
N GLU A 41 -15.59 4.79 -11.12
CA GLU A 41 -15.50 5.99 -11.97
C GLU A 41 -15.49 7.28 -11.13
N ALA A 42 -16.20 7.30 -10.00
CA ALA A 42 -16.15 8.41 -9.05
C ALA A 42 -14.87 8.49 -8.21
N GLY A 43 -13.92 7.55 -8.39
CA GLY A 43 -12.67 7.49 -7.63
C GLY A 43 -12.88 7.19 -6.15
N LEU A 44 -14.06 6.68 -5.77
CA LEU A 44 -14.39 6.36 -4.39
C LEU A 44 -13.88 4.97 -4.06
N ILE A 45 -12.71 4.90 -3.45
CA ILE A 45 -12.16 3.65 -2.92
C ILE A 45 -13.04 3.23 -1.75
N GLU A 46 -13.67 2.06 -1.85
CA GLU A 46 -14.39 1.46 -0.73
C GLU A 46 -13.41 1.25 0.42
N VAL A 47 -13.47 2.12 1.43
CA VAL A 47 -12.74 1.94 2.67
C VAL A 47 -13.36 0.74 3.35
N LYS A 48 -12.76 -0.44 3.13
CA LYS A 48 -13.13 -1.68 3.81
C LYS A 48 -13.08 -1.39 5.31
N GLU A 49 -14.25 -1.29 5.93
CA GLU A 49 -14.39 -0.98 7.34
C GLU A 49 -13.50 -1.94 8.14
N PHE A 50 -12.70 -1.38 9.05
CA PHE A 50 -11.88 -2.15 9.95
C PHE A 50 -12.81 -3.02 10.81
N GLN A 51 -12.98 -4.28 10.41
CA GLN A 51 -13.62 -5.26 11.25
C GLN A 51 -12.63 -5.58 12.36
N HIS A 52 -12.98 -5.19 13.58
CA HIS A 52 -12.28 -5.67 14.76
C HIS A 52 -12.25 -7.21 14.67
N PRO A 53 -11.06 -7.84 14.67
CA PRO A 53 -11.00 -9.29 14.63
C PRO A 53 -11.81 -9.82 15.80
N SER A 54 -12.67 -10.80 15.53
CA SER A 54 -13.49 -11.39 16.56
C SER A 54 -12.60 -11.87 17.72
N PRO A 55 -13.10 -11.93 18.97
CA PRO A 55 -12.30 -12.33 20.13
C PRO A 55 -11.71 -13.75 20.05
N GLU A 56 -11.94 -14.50 18.97
CA GLU A 56 -11.42 -15.85 18.75
C GLU A 56 -10.44 -15.90 17.56
N GLU A 57 -10.36 -14.86 16.74
CA GLU A 57 -9.56 -14.83 15.52
C GLU A 57 -8.14 -14.32 15.79
N MET A 58 -7.14 -14.98 15.20
CA MET A 58 -5.75 -14.53 15.27
C MET A 58 -5.59 -13.21 14.48
N PRO A 59 -4.68 -12.31 14.90
CA PRO A 59 -4.35 -11.13 14.13
C PRO A 59 -3.91 -11.47 12.69
N ARG A 60 -4.16 -10.56 11.73
CA ARG A 60 -3.85 -10.79 10.31
C ARG A 60 -2.39 -11.21 10.09
N GLY A 61 -2.20 -12.20 9.24
CA GLY A 61 -0.89 -12.74 8.85
C GLY A 61 -0.27 -13.72 9.86
N LEU A 62 -1.00 -14.07 10.92
CA LEU A 62 -0.56 -15.01 11.96
C LEU A 62 -1.58 -16.12 12.15
N ARG A 63 -1.10 -17.35 12.35
CA ARG A 63 -1.91 -18.53 12.65
C ARG A 63 -1.38 -19.27 13.88
N ALA A 64 -2.29 -19.82 14.67
CA ALA A 64 -1.93 -20.70 15.79
C ALA A 64 -2.03 -22.16 15.35
N VAL A 65 -0.94 -22.91 15.48
CA VAL A 65 -0.85 -24.34 15.13
C VAL A 65 -0.63 -25.15 16.42
N PRO A 66 -1.33 -26.26 16.67
CA PRO A 66 -1.08 -27.08 17.85
C PRO A 66 0.33 -27.69 17.79
N SER A 67 1.10 -27.56 18.87
CA SER A 67 2.47 -28.07 18.96
C SER A 67 2.52 -29.53 19.43
N LEU A 68 3.54 -30.27 19.01
CA LEU A 68 3.76 -31.68 19.37
C LEU A 68 3.97 -31.91 20.88
N GLY A 69 4.39 -30.89 21.63
CA GLY A 69 4.59 -30.93 23.08
C GLY A 69 3.35 -30.59 23.92
N GLY A 70 2.19 -30.43 23.29
CA GLY A 70 1.05 -29.71 23.86
C GLY A 70 1.18 -28.21 23.65
N GLY A 71 0.08 -27.47 23.72
CA GLY A 71 0.10 -26.01 23.49
C GLY A 71 0.00 -25.60 22.02
N PHE A 72 0.35 -24.34 21.74
CA PHE A 72 0.21 -23.70 20.43
C PHE A 72 1.50 -22.99 20.01
N ASP A 73 1.82 -23.07 18.73
CA ASP A 73 2.86 -22.30 18.08
C ASP A 73 2.22 -21.21 17.23
N VAL A 74 2.75 -19.99 17.30
CA VAL A 74 2.35 -18.86 16.46
C VAL A 74 3.24 -18.85 15.23
N VAL A 75 2.62 -18.97 14.07
CA VAL A 75 3.30 -19.10 12.78
C VAL A 75 2.89 -17.94 11.88
N ASP A 76 3.84 -17.35 11.16
CA ASP A 76 3.54 -16.36 10.13
C ASP A 76 2.95 -16.99 8.84
N ASP A 77 2.56 -16.14 7.89
CA ASP A 77 2.14 -16.57 6.55
C ASP A 77 3.23 -17.36 5.79
N GLY A 78 4.51 -17.16 6.16
CA GLY A 78 5.68 -17.87 5.63
C GLY A 78 5.91 -19.26 6.24
N GLY A 79 5.18 -19.64 7.28
CA GLY A 79 5.38 -20.92 7.97
C GLY A 79 6.46 -20.92 9.05
N VAL A 80 7.00 -19.75 9.43
CA VAL A 80 8.03 -19.59 10.46
C VAL A 80 7.38 -19.50 11.83
N ILE A 81 7.85 -20.33 12.77
CA ILE A 81 7.42 -20.29 14.18
C ILE A 81 8.08 -19.08 14.86
N LEU A 82 7.25 -18.20 15.43
CA LEU A 82 7.69 -16.94 16.02
C LEU A 82 7.85 -17.01 17.55
N ASN A 83 7.23 -18.00 18.20
CA ASN A 83 7.39 -18.22 19.63
C ASN A 83 8.61 -19.10 19.92
N GLU A 84 9.57 -18.59 20.69
CA GLU A 84 10.72 -19.36 21.18
C GLU A 84 10.37 -20.28 22.36
N GLY A 85 9.16 -20.13 22.93
CA GLY A 85 8.70 -20.84 24.12
C GLY A 85 7.31 -21.47 23.97
N PHE A 86 6.99 -22.36 24.90
CA PHE A 86 5.72 -23.08 24.97
C PHE A 86 4.56 -22.14 25.32
N LEU A 87 3.54 -22.07 24.46
CA LEU A 87 2.30 -21.35 24.77
C LEU A 87 1.21 -22.36 25.19
N PRO A 88 0.70 -22.28 26.44
CA PRO A 88 -0.15 -23.32 27.02
C PRO A 88 -1.55 -23.41 26.38
N ASN A 89 -2.04 -22.32 25.78
CA ASN A 89 -3.38 -22.25 25.21
C ASN A 89 -3.48 -21.19 24.09
N LEU A 90 -4.57 -21.24 23.33
CA LEU A 90 -4.85 -20.32 22.22
C LEU A 90 -4.90 -18.84 22.67
N PRO A 91 -5.49 -18.48 23.83
CA PRO A 91 -5.42 -17.11 24.34
C PRO A 91 -4.00 -16.59 24.58
N ALA A 92 -3.08 -17.43 25.05
CA ALA A 92 -1.67 -17.07 25.23
C ALA A 92 -0.99 -16.81 23.88
N ALA A 93 -1.27 -17.66 22.88
CA ALA A 93 -0.78 -17.47 21.52
C ALA A 93 -1.28 -16.16 20.88
N ARG A 94 -2.52 -15.77 21.16
CA ARG A 94 -3.09 -14.50 20.69
C ARG A 94 -2.51 -13.28 21.38
N SER A 95 -2.29 -13.37 22.70
CA SER A 95 -1.65 -12.29 23.45
C SER A 95 -0.24 -12.05 22.92
N PHE A 96 0.52 -13.13 22.70
CA PHE A 96 1.84 -13.08 22.07
C PHE A 96 1.79 -12.47 20.66
N ALA A 97 0.85 -12.89 19.82
CA ALA A 97 0.67 -12.34 18.47
C ALA A 97 0.35 -10.83 18.48
N THR A 98 -0.47 -10.38 19.43
CA THR A 98 -0.83 -8.96 19.59
C THR A 98 0.37 -8.14 20.07
N ASP A 99 1.11 -8.66 21.05
CA ASP A 99 2.33 -8.02 21.56
C ASP A 99 3.42 -7.95 20.48
N LEU A 100 3.53 -8.97 19.63
CA LEU A 100 4.46 -8.98 18.50
C LEU A 100 4.13 -7.88 17.48
N ILE A 101 2.85 -7.76 17.10
CA ILE A 101 2.40 -6.69 16.19
C ILE A 101 2.59 -5.32 16.81
N ALA A 102 2.28 -5.16 18.10
CA ALA A 102 2.49 -3.90 18.81
C ALA A 102 3.98 -3.53 18.86
N SER A 103 4.86 -4.51 19.07
CA SER A 103 6.32 -4.31 19.07
C SER A 103 6.83 -3.92 17.69
N GLN A 104 6.39 -4.60 16.63
CA GLN A 104 6.76 -4.25 15.25
C GLN A 104 6.21 -2.88 14.83
N SER A 105 4.98 -2.54 15.23
CA SER A 105 4.36 -1.24 14.95
C SER A 105 5.04 -0.09 15.72
N THR A 106 5.50 -0.34 16.95
CA THR A 106 6.24 0.66 17.74
C THR A 106 7.63 0.90 17.17
N THR A 107 8.26 -0.13 16.61
CA THR A 107 9.57 0.01 15.96
C THR A 107 9.44 0.75 14.61
N ALA A 108 8.31 0.59 13.91
CA ALA A 108 7.99 1.37 12.72
C ALA A 108 7.63 2.84 13.01
N ALA A 109 7.23 3.17 14.25
CA ALA A 109 6.87 4.54 14.65
C ALA A 109 8.07 5.38 15.14
N LEU A 110 9.21 4.76 15.46
CA LEU A 110 10.41 5.45 15.94
C LEU A 110 11.44 5.77 14.83
N ASP A 111 11.15 5.42 13.57
CA ASP A 111 11.93 5.81 12.39
C ASP A 111 11.17 6.77 11.46
N VAL A 112 10.12 7.43 11.97
CA VAL A 112 9.36 8.48 11.25
C VAL A 112 9.23 9.73 12.11
N GLU A 113 10.35 10.19 12.67
CA GLU A 113 10.55 11.59 13.03
C GLU A 113 11.56 12.23 12.07
N ALA A 114 11.24 12.23 10.78
CA ALA A 114 11.79 13.17 9.81
C ALA A 114 10.77 13.38 8.67
N GLU A 115 10.17 14.56 8.72
CA GLU A 115 9.67 15.32 7.57
C GLU A 115 8.28 14.94 6.99
N VAL A 116 7.33 15.78 7.38
CA VAL A 116 6.17 16.17 6.59
C VAL A 116 6.67 16.92 5.36
N GLU A 117 6.51 16.35 4.16
CA GLU A 117 6.24 17.16 2.97
C GLU A 117 5.49 16.35 1.93
N THR A 118 4.32 16.87 1.56
CA THR A 118 3.64 16.55 0.31
C THR A 118 4.58 16.87 -0.83
N ASP A 119 5.08 15.88 -1.55
CA ASP A 119 5.59 16.15 -2.88
C ASP A 119 5.43 14.96 -3.82
N VAL A 120 5.14 15.32 -5.05
CA VAL A 120 4.97 14.47 -6.21
C VAL A 120 6.13 13.47 -6.26
N VAL A 121 5.83 12.19 -6.51
CA VAL A 121 6.86 11.14 -6.74
C VAL A 121 7.60 11.48 -8.04
N SER A 122 8.50 12.44 -7.95
CA SER A 122 9.65 12.62 -8.81
C SER A 122 10.78 11.83 -8.14
N PRO A 123 11.33 10.78 -8.77
CA PRO A 123 12.44 10.06 -8.19
C PRO A 123 13.57 11.05 -7.87
N PRO A 124 14.23 10.95 -6.70
CA PRO A 124 15.32 11.85 -6.34
C PRO A 124 16.37 11.83 -7.45
N PRO A 125 16.93 12.99 -7.83
CA PRO A 125 17.94 13.05 -8.88
C PRO A 125 19.10 12.12 -8.48
N ILE A 126 19.27 11.04 -9.24
CA ILE A 126 20.37 10.12 -9.02
C ILE A 126 21.65 10.86 -9.37
N ASP A 127 22.51 11.06 -8.37
CA ASP A 127 23.85 11.62 -8.56
C ASP A 127 24.72 10.62 -9.34
N PHE A 128 24.56 10.60 -10.67
CA PHE A 128 25.32 9.72 -11.57
C PHE A 128 26.84 9.93 -11.48
N ASP A 129 27.29 11.09 -10.99
CA ASP A 129 28.70 11.39 -10.76
C ASP A 129 29.35 10.54 -9.67
N LYS A 130 28.58 10.12 -8.66
CA LYS A 130 29.06 9.29 -7.54
C LYS A 130 29.20 7.81 -7.91
N LEU A 131 28.55 7.39 -8.99
CA LEU A 131 28.56 6.01 -9.45
C LEU A 131 29.79 5.72 -10.31
N THR A 132 30.29 4.50 -10.20
CA THR A 132 31.35 3.99 -11.07
C THR A 132 30.79 3.66 -12.45
N ARG A 133 31.65 3.61 -13.48
CA ARG A 133 31.23 3.26 -14.85
C ARG A 133 30.47 1.93 -14.91
N LYS A 134 30.87 0.93 -14.12
CA LYS A 134 30.20 -0.38 -14.06
C LYS A 134 28.78 -0.29 -13.50
N GLU A 135 28.58 0.55 -12.47
CA GLU A 135 27.26 0.79 -11.88
C GLU A 135 26.36 1.56 -12.84
N LEU A 136 26.92 2.50 -13.60
CA LEU A 136 26.18 3.23 -14.65
C LEU A 136 25.76 2.32 -15.80
N GLU A 137 26.63 1.41 -16.25
CA GLU A 137 26.30 0.40 -17.27
C GLU A 137 25.22 -0.58 -16.76
N ALA A 138 25.25 -0.96 -15.48
CA ALA A 138 24.21 -1.79 -14.86
C ALA A 138 22.86 -1.05 -14.77
N LEU A 139 22.86 0.23 -14.39
CA LEU A 139 21.66 1.07 -14.39
C LEU A 139 21.09 1.30 -15.78
N ALA A 140 21.97 1.44 -16.79
CA ALA A 140 21.54 1.55 -18.18
C ALA A 140 20.85 0.27 -18.64
N ALA A 141 21.39 -0.90 -18.29
CA ALA A 141 20.76 -2.18 -18.61
C ALA A 141 19.41 -2.37 -17.87
N ASP A 142 19.32 -1.97 -16.60
CA ASP A 142 18.06 -2.04 -15.82
C ASP A 142 16.96 -1.14 -16.41
N ARG A 143 17.36 -0.01 -17.02
CA ARG A 143 16.47 0.98 -17.63
C ARG A 143 16.28 0.79 -19.14
N ASP A 144 16.82 -0.27 -19.72
CA ASP A 144 16.80 -0.54 -21.15
C ASP A 144 17.34 0.63 -22.00
N VAL A 145 18.35 1.35 -21.47
CA VAL A 145 19.03 2.47 -22.15
C VAL A 145 20.26 1.97 -22.90
N ASP A 146 20.31 2.18 -24.20
CA ASP A 146 21.47 1.81 -25.03
C ASP A 146 22.65 2.76 -24.78
N VAL A 147 23.69 2.24 -24.14
CA VAL A 147 24.97 2.93 -23.88
C VAL A 147 26.13 2.37 -24.71
N SER A 148 25.86 1.54 -25.72
CA SER A 148 26.89 0.89 -26.55
C SER A 148 27.79 1.87 -27.33
N GLY A 149 27.29 3.09 -27.58
CA GLY A 149 28.05 4.17 -28.22
C GLY A 149 28.94 4.98 -27.26
N ALA A 150 28.80 4.82 -25.95
CA ALA A 150 29.49 5.63 -24.94
C ALA A 150 30.93 5.15 -24.71
N ARG A 151 31.91 6.05 -24.89
CA ARG A 151 33.34 5.72 -24.72
C ARG A 151 33.86 6.09 -23.34
N THR A 152 33.34 7.17 -22.77
CA THR A 152 33.73 7.72 -21.48
C THR A 152 32.62 7.56 -20.43
N LYS A 153 32.96 7.72 -19.15
CA LYS A 153 31.96 7.70 -18.05
C LYS A 153 30.92 8.80 -18.27
N ASP A 154 31.36 9.98 -18.68
CA ASP A 154 30.51 11.15 -18.89
C ASP A 154 29.51 10.92 -20.03
N ASP A 155 29.89 10.18 -21.08
CA ASP A 155 28.97 9.79 -22.16
C ASP A 155 27.82 8.88 -21.65
N VAL A 156 28.11 7.97 -20.71
CA VAL A 156 27.11 7.08 -20.11
C VAL A 156 26.15 7.88 -19.21
N ILE A 157 26.68 8.83 -18.45
CA ILE A 157 25.88 9.74 -17.62
C ILE A 157 24.94 10.58 -18.49
N ALA A 158 25.46 11.16 -19.57
CA ALA A 158 24.68 11.97 -20.50
C ALA A 158 23.54 11.16 -21.14
N ALA A 159 23.79 9.90 -21.52
CA ALA A 159 22.77 9.00 -22.06
C ALA A 159 21.66 8.68 -21.03
N LEU A 160 22.04 8.40 -19.78
CA LEU A 160 21.09 8.13 -18.69
C LEU A 160 20.25 9.36 -18.34
N GLN A 161 20.86 10.54 -18.26
CA GLN A 161 20.16 11.80 -18.00
C GLN A 161 19.19 12.16 -19.14
N ALA A 162 19.59 11.95 -20.39
CA ALA A 162 18.72 12.17 -21.54
C ALA A 162 17.51 11.22 -21.54
N ALA A 163 17.72 9.95 -21.17
CA ALA A 163 16.65 8.96 -21.04
C ALA A 163 15.68 9.32 -19.90
N ASP A 164 16.19 9.77 -18.76
CA ASP A 164 15.39 10.18 -17.59
C ASP A 164 14.52 11.42 -17.93
N GLN A 165 15.11 12.43 -18.56
CA GLN A 165 14.36 13.60 -19.06
C GLN A 165 13.31 13.23 -20.11
N ALA A 166 13.62 12.30 -21.03
CA ALA A 166 12.67 11.83 -22.03
C ALA A 166 11.50 11.03 -21.40
N GLY A 167 11.77 10.20 -20.39
CA GLY A 167 10.76 9.47 -19.63
C GLY A 167 9.81 10.38 -18.85
N LEU A 168 10.34 11.44 -18.22
CA LEU A 168 9.56 12.49 -17.54
C LEU A 168 8.70 13.31 -18.51
N GLN A 169 9.18 13.59 -19.73
CA GLN A 169 8.37 14.32 -20.72
C GLN A 169 7.25 13.46 -21.32
N ALA A 170 7.48 12.16 -21.51
CA ALA A 170 6.48 11.23 -22.04
C ALA A 170 5.26 11.06 -21.11
N THR A 171 5.45 11.15 -19.79
CA THR A 171 4.35 11.10 -18.81
C THR A 171 3.64 12.45 -18.65
N SER A 172 4.34 13.58 -18.84
CA SER A 172 3.73 14.92 -18.78
C SER A 172 2.93 15.32 -20.02
N GLY A 173 3.13 14.65 -21.17
CA GLY A 173 2.50 14.98 -22.45
C GLY A 173 1.13 14.33 -22.71
N ALA A 174 0.65 13.44 -21.84
CA ALA A 174 -0.62 12.73 -22.01
C ALA A 174 -1.85 13.47 -21.45
N GLN A 175 -1.69 14.73 -21.01
CA GLN A 175 -2.78 15.63 -20.62
C GLN A 175 -2.77 16.88 -21.51
N ALA A 176 -3.19 16.75 -22.76
CA ALA A 176 -3.57 17.87 -23.62
C ALA A 176 -4.72 17.47 -24.54
#